data_AF-A0A914TU73-F1
#
_entry.id   AF-A0A914TU73-F1
#
_cell.length_a   1.000
_cell.length_b   1.000
_cell.length_c   1.000
_cell.angle_alpha   90.00
_cell.angle_beta   90.00
_cell.angle_gamma   90.00
#
_symmetry.space_group_name_H-M   'P 1'
#
loop_
_entity.id
_entity.type
_entity.pdbx_description
1 polymer ?
#
loop_
_entity_poly.entity_id
_entity_poly.type
_entity_poly.pdbx_seq_one_letter_code
_entity_poly.pdbx_strand_id
1 'polypeptide(L)'
;MASWHMNSLYFLFLFSTTVNCLFPFSSSSSSDDNSGSSEWKEYHNQKQLEEKFAEIAKKCPHHTQVYSIGKSVQGRDLVVIEFSTNPGTHESLKPEMKYIGNMHGNEAIGHRGWLIGRTNAHGIDLNRNFPDLDSMFYYFENMEVNRYDHLLEYFKDDHSYEPEVQAI
;
A
#
# COMPACT_ATOMS: atom_id res chain seq x y z
N MET A 1 -26.69 28.82 21.32
CA MET A 1 -26.14 29.70 20.28
C MET A 1 -24.70 29.26 20.02
N ALA A 2 -24.48 28.41 19.01
CA ALA A 2 -23.14 28.08 18.55
C ALA A 2 -22.95 28.84 17.23
N SER A 3 -22.12 29.88 17.27
CA SER A 3 -21.77 30.68 16.10
C SER A 3 -20.83 29.85 15.23
N TRP A 4 -21.36 29.34 14.11
CA TRP A 4 -20.53 28.80 13.04
C TRP A 4 -20.04 29.96 12.20
N HIS A 5 -18.84 30.44 12.49
CA HIS A 5 -18.06 31.27 11.57
C HIS A 5 -16.84 30.45 11.17
N MET A 6 -17.04 29.51 10.25
CA MET A 6 -15.93 28.94 9.50
C MET A 6 -15.46 30.02 8.53
N ASN A 7 -14.33 30.64 8.85
CA ASN A 7 -13.65 31.58 7.97
C ASN A 7 -13.31 30.88 6.65
N SER A 8 -14.02 31.29 5.58
CA SER A 8 -13.91 30.82 4.19
C SER A 8 -12.47 30.76 3.64
N LEU A 9 -11.53 31.47 4.28
CA LEU A 9 -10.11 31.50 3.90
C LEU A 9 -9.31 30.25 4.27
N TYR A 10 -9.71 29.47 5.29
CA TYR A 10 -8.98 28.23 5.67
C TYR A 10 -9.28 27.06 4.72
N PHE A 11 -10.47 27.04 4.12
CA PHE A 11 -10.86 25.99 3.18
C PHE A 11 -10.12 26.10 1.84
N LEU A 12 -9.70 27.31 1.47
CA LEU A 12 -8.92 27.57 0.24
C LEU A 12 -7.42 27.33 0.40
N PHE A 13 -6.86 27.44 1.62
CA PHE A 13 -5.44 27.20 1.85
C PHE A 13 -5.07 25.70 1.90
N LEU A 14 -5.97 24.85 2.42
CA LEU A 14 -5.76 23.40 2.44
C LEU A 14 -5.81 22.74 1.06
N PHE A 15 -6.42 23.40 0.07
CA PHE A 15 -6.44 22.93 -1.32
C PHE A 15 -5.17 23.31 -2.11
N SER A 16 -4.41 24.33 -1.70
CA SER A 16 -3.27 24.80 -2.49
C SER A 16 -1.98 23.99 -2.24
N THR A 17 -1.75 23.50 -1.02
CA THR A 17 -0.55 22.71 -0.69
C THR A 17 -0.71 21.22 -0.98
N THR A 18 -1.94 20.70 -0.99
CA THR A 18 -2.24 19.30 -1.30
C THR A 18 -2.29 19.04 -2.80
N VAL A 19 -2.82 19.99 -3.58
CA VAL A 19 -2.92 19.84 -5.04
C VAL A 19 -1.55 19.90 -5.71
N ASN A 20 -0.62 20.77 -5.28
CA ASN A 20 0.70 20.84 -5.92
C ASN A 20 1.57 19.58 -5.78
N CYS A 21 1.27 18.69 -4.83
CA CYS A 21 1.97 17.41 -4.69
C CYS A 21 1.36 16.29 -5.57
N LEU A 22 0.04 16.35 -5.82
CA LEU A 22 -0.70 15.32 -6.59
C LEU A 22 -0.99 15.74 -8.04
N PHE A 23 -1.05 17.04 -8.32
CA PHE A 23 -1.33 17.66 -9.61
C PHE A 23 -0.65 19.04 -9.69
N PRO A 24 0.53 19.17 -10.33
CA PRO A 24 1.12 20.47 -10.56
C PRO A 24 0.21 21.27 -11.53
N PHE A 25 -0.41 22.36 -11.06
CA PHE A 25 -1.12 23.27 -11.94
C PHE A 25 -0.09 24.10 -12.72
N SER A 26 0.38 23.58 -13.85
CA SER A 26 1.13 24.38 -14.82
C SER A 26 0.15 25.30 -15.54
N SER A 27 0.24 26.60 -15.25
CA SER A 27 -0.30 27.62 -16.14
C SER A 27 0.54 27.67 -17.42
N SER A 28 0.18 26.89 -18.43
CA SER A 28 0.68 27.08 -19.81
C SER A 28 -0.37 26.70 -20.83
N SER A 29 -0.49 27.56 -21.84
CA SER A 29 -1.38 27.45 -22.98
C SER A 29 -1.40 26.07 -23.62
N SER A 30 -2.60 25.66 -24.04
CA SER A 30 -2.92 24.55 -24.94
C SER A 30 -1.79 24.16 -25.89
N SER A 31 -1.05 23.13 -25.48
CA SER A 31 -0.36 22.18 -26.35
C SER A 31 -0.64 20.83 -25.71
N ASP A 32 -1.29 19.93 -26.43
CA ASP A 32 -1.56 18.55 -26.00
C ASP A 32 -0.24 17.80 -25.77
N ASP A 33 0.37 17.98 -24.59
CA ASP A 33 1.53 17.21 -24.17
C ASP A 33 1.10 15.82 -23.71
N ASN A 34 0.99 14.92 -24.68
CA ASN A 34 0.80 13.48 -24.51
C ASN A 34 2.06 12.79 -23.92
N SER A 35 2.73 13.41 -22.94
CA SER A 35 4.01 12.96 -22.35
C SER A 35 3.87 12.47 -20.90
N GLY A 36 2.83 12.89 -20.17
CA GLY A 36 2.57 12.42 -18.80
C GLY A 36 1.88 11.04 -18.72
N SER A 37 1.52 10.45 -19.85
CA SER A 37 0.74 9.21 -19.92
C SER A 37 1.55 7.97 -20.32
N SER A 38 2.80 8.10 -20.79
CA SER A 38 3.59 6.95 -21.23
C SER A 38 4.29 6.22 -20.08
N GLU A 39 4.69 6.96 -19.05
CA GLU A 39 5.55 6.47 -17.96
C GLU A 39 4.93 5.33 -17.14
N TRP A 40 3.61 5.34 -16.94
CA TRP A 40 2.88 4.33 -16.15
C TRP A 40 2.20 3.25 -17.01
N LYS A 41 2.37 3.28 -18.33
CA LYS A 41 1.77 2.29 -19.25
C LYS A 41 2.58 0.99 -19.35
N GLU A 42 3.86 1.03 -18.97
CA GLU A 42 4.75 -0.12 -19.02
C GLU A 42 4.83 -0.81 -17.65
N TYR A 43 5.01 -2.13 -17.68
CA TYR A 43 5.25 -2.90 -16.47
C TYR A 43 6.66 -2.64 -15.94
N HIS A 44 6.73 -2.29 -14.66
CA HIS A 44 7.98 -2.00 -13.98
C HIS A 44 8.54 -3.27 -13.37
N ASN A 45 9.84 -3.49 -13.53
CA ASN A 45 10.54 -4.45 -12.67
C ASN A 45 10.71 -3.88 -11.26
N GLN A 46 11.14 -4.74 -10.32
CA GLN A 46 11.32 -4.37 -8.92
C GLN A 46 12.15 -3.10 -8.73
N LYS A 47 13.32 -3.01 -9.38
CA LYS A 47 14.23 -1.88 -9.24
C LYS A 47 13.59 -0.58 -9.73
N GLN A 48 12.89 -0.64 -10.86
CA GLN A 48 12.20 0.52 -11.41
C GLN A 48 11.06 0.98 -10.49
N LEU A 49 10.32 0.06 -9.89
CA LEU A 49 9.26 0.40 -8.93
C LEU A 49 9.83 1.10 -7.68
N GLU A 50 10.95 0.59 -7.15
CA GLU A 50 11.65 1.19 -6.02
C GLU A 50 12.17 2.60 -6.34
N GLU A 51 12.74 2.79 -7.54
CA GLU A 51 13.17 4.10 -8.02
C GLU A 51 11.99 5.08 -8.13
N LYS A 52 10.83 4.63 -8.61
CA LYS A 52 9.60 5.44 -8.67
C LYS A 52 9.10 5.84 -7.30
N PHE A 53 9.06 4.91 -6.35
CA PHE A 53 8.67 5.22 -4.98
C PHE A 53 9.63 6.24 -4.34
N ALA A 54 10.94 6.07 -4.53
CA ALA A 54 11.94 7.03 -4.05
C ALA A 54 11.77 8.41 -4.70
N GLU A 55 11.43 8.46 -5.99
CA GLU A 55 11.16 9.72 -6.70
C GLU A 55 9.92 10.44 -6.12
N ILE A 56 8.84 9.71 -5.87
CA ILE A 56 7.61 10.24 -5.25
C ILE A 56 7.89 10.72 -3.83
N ALA A 57 8.65 9.95 -3.04
CA ALA A 57 9.09 10.33 -1.71
C ALA A 57 9.88 11.63 -1.70
N LYS A 58 10.78 11.79 -2.68
CA LYS A 58 11.59 13.00 -2.84
C LYS A 58 10.76 14.22 -3.25
N LYS A 59 9.72 14.03 -4.07
CA LYS A 59 8.81 15.10 -4.50
C LYS A 59 7.93 15.60 -3.35
N CYS A 60 7.49 14.70 -2.46
CA CYS A 60 6.50 15.00 -1.42
C CYS A 60 6.94 14.53 -0.01
N PRO A 61 8.12 14.93 0.51
CA PRO A 61 8.72 14.33 1.71
C PRO A 61 7.91 14.48 2.99
N HIS A 62 6.97 15.44 3.05
CA HIS A 62 6.07 15.63 4.19
C HIS A 62 4.79 14.81 4.10
N HIS A 63 4.48 14.26 2.93
CA HIS A 63 3.24 13.52 2.69
C HIS A 63 3.47 12.06 2.31
N THR A 64 4.71 11.69 2.03
CA THR A 64 5.08 10.35 1.62
C THR A 64 6.29 9.83 2.38
N GLN A 65 6.26 8.54 2.69
CA GLN A 65 7.39 7.82 3.28
C GLN A 65 7.55 6.48 2.57
N VAL A 66 8.80 6.12 2.27
CA VAL A 66 9.13 4.81 1.70
C VAL A 66 9.92 4.04 2.74
N TYR A 67 9.48 2.83 3.04
CA TYR A 67 10.13 1.95 3.99
C TYR A 67 10.04 0.49 3.56
N SER A 68 10.87 -0.35 4.16
CA SER A 68 10.90 -1.80 3.93
C SER A 68 10.16 -2.49 5.07
N ILE A 69 9.21 -3.36 4.73
CA ILE A 69 8.53 -4.25 5.67
C ILE A 69 9.22 -5.61 5.76
N GLY A 70 10.53 -5.65 5.53
CA GLY A 70 11.33 -6.87 5.60
C GLY A 70 11.90 -7.31 4.26
N LYS A 71 12.39 -8.54 4.24
CA LYS A 71 13.08 -9.12 3.08
C LYS A 71 12.34 -10.33 2.57
N SER A 72 12.19 -10.43 1.25
CA SER A 72 11.76 -11.65 0.56
C SER A 72 12.70 -12.82 0.82
N VAL A 73 12.29 -14.03 0.41
CA VAL A 73 13.11 -15.25 0.43
C VAL A 73 14.49 -15.05 -0.21
N GLN A 74 14.56 -14.26 -1.27
CA GLN A 74 15.79 -13.98 -2.01
C GLN A 74 16.55 -12.75 -1.50
N GLY A 75 16.18 -12.21 -0.34
CA GLY A 75 16.85 -11.08 0.30
C GLY A 75 16.54 -9.71 -0.32
N ARG A 76 15.54 -9.59 -1.20
CA ARG A 76 15.09 -8.30 -1.73
C ARG A 76 14.17 -7.60 -0.73
N ASP A 77 14.22 -6.27 -0.68
CA ASP A 77 13.31 -5.47 0.13
C ASP A 77 11.86 -5.60 -0.32
N LEU A 78 10.97 -5.71 0.67
CA LEU A 78 9.53 -5.59 0.50
C LEU A 78 9.15 -4.15 0.74
N VAL A 79 9.16 -3.37 -0.33
CA VAL A 79 9.05 -1.90 -0.23
C VAL A 79 7.59 -1.47 -0.19
N VAL A 80 7.29 -0.56 0.73
CA VAL A 80 5.99 0.11 0.89
C VAL A 80 6.20 1.61 0.72
N ILE A 81 5.23 2.25 0.05
CA ILE A 81 5.08 3.71 0.06
C ILE A 81 3.81 4.06 0.82
N GLU A 82 3.94 4.87 1.86
CA GLU A 82 2.86 5.41 2.66
C GLU A 82 2.51 6.82 2.19
N PHE A 83 1.22 7.13 2.13
CA PHE A 83 0.70 8.47 1.87
C PHE A 83 -0.13 8.93 3.08
N SER A 84 0.28 10.02 3.72
CA SER A 84 -0.38 10.55 4.92
C SER A 84 -0.07 12.04 5.09
N THR A 85 -0.86 12.76 5.87
CA THR A 85 -0.52 14.12 6.34
C THR A 85 0.62 14.11 7.36
N ASN A 86 0.83 12.99 8.05
CA ASN A 86 1.96 12.78 8.96
C ASN A 86 2.48 11.34 8.82
N PRO A 87 3.27 11.05 7.78
CA PRO A 87 3.75 9.68 7.50
C PRO A 87 4.54 9.08 8.65
N GLY A 88 4.34 7.78 8.90
CA GLY A 88 4.99 7.04 9.98
C GLY A 88 4.36 7.23 11.36
N THR A 89 3.21 7.91 11.45
CA THR A 89 2.47 8.04 12.71
C THR A 89 0.99 7.71 12.52
N HIS A 90 0.47 6.87 13.41
CA HIS A 90 -0.96 6.60 13.49
C HIS A 90 -1.70 7.82 14.06
N GLU A 91 -2.78 8.22 13.40
CA GLU A 91 -3.66 9.30 13.85
C GLU A 91 -5.04 8.71 14.17
N SER A 92 -5.46 8.78 15.44
CA SER A 92 -6.78 8.27 15.83
C SER A 92 -7.91 8.93 15.03
N LEU A 93 -8.94 8.15 14.69
CA LEU A 93 -10.09 8.56 13.85
C LEU A 93 -9.76 8.82 12.38
N LYS A 94 -8.51 8.64 11.95
CA LYS A 94 -8.14 8.59 10.54
C LYS A 94 -8.08 7.13 10.09
N PRO A 95 -8.88 6.71 9.10
CA PRO A 95 -8.85 5.33 8.63
C PRO A 95 -7.55 5.04 7.88
N GLU A 96 -7.02 3.83 8.07
CA GLU A 96 -5.84 3.33 7.37
C GLU A 96 -6.26 2.28 6.34
N MET A 97 -5.78 2.44 5.11
CA MET A 97 -6.09 1.54 3.99
C MET A 97 -4.78 1.05 3.39
N LYS A 98 -4.63 -0.27 3.27
CA LYS A 98 -3.47 -0.91 2.65
C LYS A 98 -3.85 -1.50 1.31
N TYR A 99 -3.14 -1.12 0.26
CA TYR A 99 -3.25 -1.72 -1.06
C TYR A 99 -2.04 -2.62 -1.28
N ILE A 100 -2.30 -3.89 -1.60
CA ILE A 100 -1.28 -4.91 -1.82
C ILE A 100 -1.40 -5.38 -3.27
N GLY A 101 -0.27 -5.49 -3.95
CA GLY A 101 -0.18 -6.01 -5.32
C GLY A 101 1.06 -6.90 -5.48
N ASN A 102 1.27 -7.39 -6.71
CA ASN A 102 2.40 -8.25 -7.07
C ASN A 102 2.51 -9.56 -6.25
N MET A 103 1.39 -10.07 -5.70
CA MET A 103 1.38 -11.37 -5.02
C MET A 103 1.73 -12.51 -5.98
N HIS A 104 1.34 -12.37 -7.25
CA HIS A 104 1.86 -13.17 -8.35
C HIS A 104 2.59 -12.25 -9.32
N GLY A 105 3.90 -12.46 -9.52
CA GLY A 105 4.75 -11.58 -10.35
C GLY A 105 4.39 -11.59 -11.85
N ASN A 106 3.49 -12.46 -12.27
CA ASN A 106 3.01 -12.61 -13.65
C ASN A 106 1.54 -12.16 -13.84
N GLU A 107 0.87 -11.61 -12.82
CA GLU A 107 -0.54 -11.15 -12.90
C GLU A 107 -0.77 -10.13 -14.03
N ALA A 108 0.27 -9.35 -14.33
CA ALA A 108 0.36 -8.42 -15.45
C ALA A 108 0.16 -9.07 -16.85
N ILE A 109 0.49 -10.35 -17.02
CA ILE A 109 0.54 -11.04 -18.31
C ILE A 109 -0.69 -11.94 -18.44
N GLY A 110 -1.79 -11.39 -18.95
CA GLY A 110 -3.10 -12.04 -18.97
C GLY A 110 -3.29 -13.27 -19.88
N HIS A 111 -2.26 -13.85 -20.50
CA HIS A 111 -2.45 -14.95 -21.45
C HIS A 111 -1.40 -16.08 -21.30
N ARG A 112 -1.89 -17.28 -20.90
CA ARG A 112 -1.22 -18.59 -20.96
C ARG A 112 0.06 -18.79 -20.11
N GLY A 113 0.14 -18.13 -18.96
CA GLY A 113 1.24 -18.29 -17.98
C GLY A 113 0.80 -18.77 -16.60
N TRP A 114 -0.39 -19.40 -16.47
CA TRP A 114 -1.06 -19.62 -15.17
C TRP A 114 -0.18 -20.30 -14.12
N LEU A 115 0.89 -21.03 -14.45
CA LEU A 115 1.74 -21.68 -13.43
C LEU A 115 3.12 -21.02 -13.26
N ILE A 116 3.62 -20.28 -14.24
CA ILE A 116 5.00 -19.77 -14.23
C ILE A 116 5.00 -18.33 -13.70
N GLY A 117 5.54 -18.13 -12.50
CA GLY A 117 5.65 -16.81 -11.86
C GLY A 117 4.56 -16.50 -10.82
N ARG A 118 3.68 -17.47 -10.51
CA ARG A 118 2.75 -17.38 -9.38
C ARG A 118 3.43 -17.61 -8.04
N THR A 119 4.33 -18.57 -7.99
CA THR A 119 4.99 -18.94 -6.75
C THR A 119 6.17 -18.05 -6.47
N ASN A 120 6.53 -17.88 -5.20
CA ASN A 120 7.80 -17.28 -4.82
C ASN A 120 8.99 -18.23 -5.11
N ALA A 121 10.19 -17.86 -4.67
CA ALA A 121 11.41 -18.63 -4.92
C ALA A 121 11.45 -20.02 -4.26
N HIS A 122 10.64 -20.26 -3.23
CA HIS A 122 10.45 -21.56 -2.61
C HIS A 122 9.35 -22.40 -3.28
N GLY A 123 8.69 -21.88 -4.32
CA GLY A 123 7.58 -22.59 -4.98
C GLY A 123 6.25 -22.48 -4.25
N ILE A 124 6.09 -21.53 -3.32
CA ILE A 124 4.88 -21.32 -2.53
C ILE A 124 4.02 -20.21 -3.16
N ASP A 125 2.71 -20.43 -3.28
CA ASP A 125 1.74 -19.40 -3.68
C ASP A 125 1.44 -18.48 -2.50
N LEU A 126 1.93 -17.23 -2.55
CA LEU A 126 1.79 -16.25 -1.48
C LEU A 126 0.31 -15.94 -1.17
N ASN A 127 -0.57 -15.96 -2.17
CA ASN A 127 -2.01 -15.74 -1.99
C ASN A 127 -2.75 -17.01 -1.48
N ARG A 128 -2.01 -18.01 -1.01
CA ARG A 128 -2.51 -19.20 -0.30
C ARG A 128 -1.75 -19.46 1.00
N ASN A 129 -0.80 -18.59 1.35
CA ASN A 129 0.05 -18.74 2.51
C ASN A 129 -0.31 -17.74 3.62
N PHE A 130 -1.60 -17.40 3.74
CA PHE A 130 -2.12 -16.65 4.89
C PHE A 130 -2.74 -17.61 5.90
N PRO A 131 -2.75 -17.27 7.21
CA PRO A 131 -3.43 -18.06 8.23
C PRO A 131 -4.91 -18.27 7.89
N ASP A 132 -5.44 -19.44 8.21
CA ASP A 132 -6.87 -19.74 8.06
C ASP A 132 -7.68 -18.95 9.11
N LEU A 133 -8.28 -17.85 8.65
CA LEU A 133 -9.10 -16.99 9.49
C LEU A 133 -10.52 -17.56 9.71
N ASP A 134 -10.98 -18.49 8.87
CA ASP A 134 -12.35 -19.01 8.94
C ASP A 134 -12.49 -19.96 10.14
N SER A 135 -11.57 -20.92 10.29
CA SER A 135 -11.52 -21.79 11.47
C SER A 135 -11.37 -20.99 12.76
N MET A 136 -10.63 -19.89 12.70
CA MET A 136 -10.39 -19.00 13.83
C MET A 136 -11.63 -18.16 14.19
N PHE A 137 -12.39 -17.70 13.20
CA PHE A 137 -13.66 -16.99 13.41
C PHE A 137 -14.66 -17.85 14.21
N TYR A 138 -14.84 -19.11 13.83
CA TYR A 138 -15.73 -20.03 14.54
C TYR A 138 -15.23 -20.37 15.95
N TYR A 139 -13.91 -20.43 16.15
CA TYR A 139 -13.34 -20.64 17.48
C TYR A 139 -13.68 -19.49 18.45
N PHE A 140 -13.60 -18.23 18.00
CA PHE A 140 -13.94 -17.07 18.83
C PHE A 140 -15.43 -16.89 19.07
N GLU A 141 -16.26 -17.22 18.08
CA GLU A 141 -17.72 -17.20 18.25
C GLU A 141 -18.15 -18.13 19.40
N ASN A 142 -17.52 -19.30 19.51
CA ASN A 142 -17.77 -20.26 20.59
C ASN A 142 -17.22 -19.82 21.96
N MET A 143 -16.33 -18.82 22.01
CA MET A 143 -15.69 -18.31 23.23
C MET A 143 -16.22 -16.93 23.69
N GLU A 144 -17.24 -16.39 23.01
CA GLU A 144 -17.83 -15.08 23.30
C GLU A 144 -16.83 -13.90 23.27
N VAL A 145 -15.74 -14.02 22.50
CA VAL A 145 -14.75 -12.94 22.34
C VAL A 145 -15.30 -11.87 21.39
N ASN A 146 -15.22 -10.59 21.77
CA ASN A 146 -15.76 -9.48 20.99
C ASN A 146 -15.08 -9.36 19.61
N ARG A 147 -15.90 -9.16 18.57
CA ARG A 147 -15.55 -9.23 17.14
C ARG A 147 -14.65 -8.11 16.59
N TYR A 148 -14.11 -7.24 17.44
CA TYR A 148 -13.48 -5.98 16.98
C TYR A 148 -11.97 -5.91 17.19
N ASP A 149 -11.36 -6.92 17.81
CA ASP A 149 -9.95 -6.83 18.14
C ASP A 149 -9.04 -7.38 17.03
N HIS A 150 -7.87 -6.75 16.93
CA HIS A 150 -6.71 -7.11 16.12
C HIS A 150 -6.08 -8.46 16.57
N LEU A 151 -6.93 -9.45 16.85
CA LEU A 151 -6.62 -10.69 17.57
C LEU A 151 -5.58 -11.58 16.88
N LEU A 152 -5.28 -11.33 15.61
CA LEU A 152 -4.24 -12.04 14.85
C LEU A 152 -2.86 -12.05 15.52
N GLU A 153 -2.54 -11.06 16.34
CA GLU A 153 -1.25 -11.00 17.06
C GLU A 153 -1.08 -12.13 18.10
N TYR A 154 -2.17 -12.68 18.62
CA TYR A 154 -2.16 -13.69 19.69
C TYR A 154 -2.17 -15.14 19.19
N PHE A 155 -2.39 -15.39 17.89
CA PHE A 155 -2.58 -16.74 17.38
C PHE A 155 -1.50 -17.09 16.36
N LYS A 156 -0.36 -17.52 16.90
CA LYS A 156 0.70 -18.20 16.13
C LYS A 156 0.26 -19.64 15.87
N ASP A 157 -0.10 -19.92 14.63
CA ASP A 157 -0.12 -21.27 14.06
C ASP A 157 1.33 -21.82 14.01
N ASP A 158 1.50 -23.15 14.10
CA ASP A 158 2.78 -23.85 13.91
C ASP A 158 3.20 -23.87 12.42
N HIS A 159 2.34 -23.38 11.54
CA HIS A 159 2.63 -23.21 10.12
C HIS A 159 3.71 -22.13 9.89
N SER A 160 4.80 -22.51 9.24
CA SER A 160 5.81 -21.56 8.76
C SER A 160 5.26 -20.78 7.58
N TYR A 161 5.15 -19.46 7.72
CA TYR A 161 4.72 -18.55 6.65
C TYR A 161 5.93 -17.96 5.94
N GLU A 162 5.81 -17.72 4.64
CA GLU A 162 6.84 -17.04 3.85
C GLU A 162 7.02 -15.59 4.34
N PRO A 163 8.22 -15.03 4.27
CA PRO A 163 8.48 -13.69 4.80
C PRO A 163 7.65 -12.60 4.09
N GLU A 164 7.18 -12.84 2.86
CA GLU A 164 6.35 -11.90 2.11
C GLU A 164 4.89 -11.78 2.60
N VAL A 165 4.42 -12.71 3.44
CA VAL A 165 3.03 -12.73 3.97
C VAL A 165 2.96 -12.39 5.46
N GLN A 166 4.09 -12.30 6.15
CA GLN A 166 4.13 -11.94 7.56
C GLN A 166 3.88 -10.43 7.75
N ALA A 167 2.99 -10.08 8.68
CA ALA A 167 2.81 -8.70 9.11
C ALA A 167 3.97 -8.29 10.04
N ILE A 168 4.50 -7.08 9.85
CA ILE A 168 5.44 -6.41 10.77
C ILE A 168 4.68 -5.32 11.52
#